data_AF-A0A2A3EL91-F1
#
_entry.id   AF-A0A2A3EL91-F1
#
_cell.length_a   1.000
_cell.length_b   1.000
_cell.length_c   1.000
_cell.angle_alpha   90.00
_cell.angle_beta   90.00
_cell.angle_gamma   90.00
#
_symmetry.space_group_name_H-M   'P 1'
#
loop_
_entity.id
_entity.type
_entity.pdbx_description
1 polymer ?
#
loop_
_entity_poly.entity_id
_entity_poly.type
_entity_poly.pdbx_seq_one_letter_code
_entity_poly.pdbx_strand_id
1 'polypeptide(L)'
;MSEFGFVYDSSILVPFSDVPVWPYTLDYKPPHNCVDLEQFCPTRAYPGLWELPLNQLLAGQYTCTRMDSCPSDLSGEEIYKILMLNFKRHYLSNRAPLGLHLHASWFQNPSYFYAFTKFMDDVLRLSDVYFVTSYQVIEWMRKPTSLSAIETFKPWQCNLRKFHSFELACDLPTSCKLPSKVLKSYRYLHTCFECPKEYPWLRNEFGME
;
A
#
# COMPACT_ATOMS: atom_id res chain seq x y z
N MET A 1 -12.04 -0.36 -12.81
CA MET A 1 -11.23 -1.37 -12.10
C MET A 1 -11.53 -2.77 -12.60
N SER A 2 -12.75 -3.29 -12.39
CA SER A 2 -13.13 -4.64 -12.82
C SER A 2 -12.92 -4.90 -14.33
N GLU A 3 -13.26 -3.92 -15.18
CA GLU A 3 -13.08 -4.01 -16.65
C GLU A 3 -11.62 -4.23 -17.08
N PHE A 4 -10.66 -3.78 -16.27
CA PHE A 4 -9.22 -3.86 -16.56
C PHE A 4 -8.51 -4.94 -15.74
N GLY A 5 -9.26 -5.81 -15.03
CA GLY A 5 -8.71 -6.92 -14.27
C GLY A 5 -8.04 -6.54 -12.93
N PHE A 6 -8.29 -5.32 -12.41
CA PHE A 6 -7.84 -4.98 -11.06
C PHE A 6 -8.59 -5.79 -10.01
N VAL A 7 -7.84 -6.34 -9.04
CA VAL A 7 -8.38 -7.25 -8.01
C VAL A 7 -8.75 -6.56 -6.70
N TYR A 8 -8.17 -5.38 -6.42
CA TYR A 8 -8.46 -4.59 -5.24
C TYR A 8 -8.27 -3.09 -5.47
N ASP A 9 -8.92 -2.27 -4.64
CA ASP A 9 -8.60 -0.87 -4.36
C ASP A 9 -8.07 -0.72 -2.92
N SER A 10 -7.36 0.36 -2.65
CA SER A 10 -6.89 0.72 -1.31
C SER A 10 -6.89 2.25 -1.16
N SER A 11 -8.06 2.83 -1.40
CA SER A 11 -8.26 4.28 -1.42
C SER A 11 -9.35 4.74 -0.46
N ILE A 12 -10.20 3.85 0.05
CA ILE A 12 -11.31 4.21 0.92
C ILE A 12 -10.81 4.41 2.36
N LEU A 13 -11.04 5.61 2.89
CA LEU A 13 -10.73 5.96 4.27
C LEU A 13 -11.81 5.43 5.22
N VAL A 14 -11.36 4.86 6.33
CA VAL A 14 -12.24 4.46 7.43
C VAL A 14 -12.16 5.52 8.54
N PRO A 15 -13.29 6.06 9.02
CA PRO A 15 -13.31 6.88 10.22
C PRO A 15 -12.60 6.18 11.37
N PHE A 16 -11.86 6.94 12.18
CA PHE A 16 -11.14 6.36 13.30
C PHE A 16 -12.05 5.57 14.24
N SER A 17 -11.58 4.39 14.65
CA SER A 17 -12.21 3.56 15.67
C SER A 17 -11.15 2.70 16.38
N ASP A 18 -11.46 2.25 17.60
CA ASP A 18 -10.55 1.40 18.38
C ASP A 18 -10.40 -0.01 17.79
N VAL A 19 -11.44 -0.50 17.10
CA VAL A 19 -11.46 -1.79 16.41
C VAL A 19 -11.33 -1.53 14.89
N PRO A 20 -10.17 -1.76 14.29
CA PRO A 20 -9.96 -1.45 12.87
C PRO A 20 -10.79 -2.38 11.97
N VAL A 21 -11.06 -1.92 10.75
CA VAL A 21 -11.87 -2.64 9.76
C VAL A 21 -10.99 -3.56 8.91
N TRP A 22 -11.39 -4.81 8.78
CA TRP A 22 -10.77 -5.79 7.87
C TRP A 22 -11.08 -5.46 6.40
N PRO A 23 -10.24 -5.88 5.43
CA PRO A 23 -10.61 -5.86 4.02
C PRO A 23 -11.96 -6.51 3.76
N TYR A 24 -12.69 -5.95 2.80
CA TYR A 24 -14.03 -6.39 2.43
C TYR A 24 -14.20 -6.31 0.91
N THR A 25 -15.17 -7.03 0.38
CA THR A 25 -15.54 -6.87 -1.03
C THR A 25 -16.60 -5.78 -1.18
N LEU A 26 -16.60 -5.12 -2.34
CA LEU A 26 -17.63 -4.17 -2.74
C LEU A 26 -18.86 -4.87 -3.33
N ASP A 27 -19.07 -6.16 -3.02
CA ASP A 27 -20.30 -6.89 -3.34
C ASP A 27 -21.52 -6.26 -2.65
N TYR A 28 -21.29 -5.69 -1.46
CA TYR A 28 -22.29 -5.08 -0.59
C TYR A 28 -21.87 -3.67 -0.16
N LYS A 29 -22.78 -2.98 0.55
CA LYS A 29 -22.49 -1.67 1.13
C LYS A 29 -21.25 -1.77 2.05
N PRO A 30 -20.30 -0.82 1.98
CA PRO A 30 -19.18 -0.73 2.90
C PRO A 30 -19.61 -0.80 4.38
N PRO A 31 -18.87 -1.50 5.25
CA PRO A 31 -19.24 -1.72 6.66
C PRO A 31 -18.93 -0.52 7.57
N HIS A 32 -18.67 0.67 7.00
CA HIS A 32 -18.38 1.89 7.72
C HIS A 32 -18.98 3.10 6.97
N ASN A 33 -19.08 4.23 7.66
CA ASN A 33 -19.48 5.48 7.03
C ASN A 33 -18.37 5.98 6.11
N CYS A 34 -18.76 6.63 5.01
CA CYS A 34 -17.82 7.37 4.19
C CYS A 34 -17.34 8.59 4.98
N VAL A 35 -16.08 9.00 4.80
CA VAL A 35 -15.58 10.26 5.34
C VAL A 35 -16.04 11.37 4.39
N ASP A 36 -17.30 11.81 4.58
CA ASP A 36 -18.05 12.65 3.63
C ASP A 36 -17.40 14.01 3.30
N LEU A 37 -16.49 14.50 4.14
CA LEU A 37 -15.76 15.76 3.90
C LEU A 37 -14.62 15.61 2.87
N GLU A 38 -14.17 14.38 2.60
CA GLU A 38 -12.96 14.12 1.82
C GLU A 38 -13.17 13.12 0.68
N GLN A 39 -14.26 12.34 0.68
CA GLN A 39 -14.45 11.24 -0.26
C GLN A 39 -15.88 11.04 -0.75
N PHE A 40 -16.01 10.62 -2.01
CA PHE A 40 -17.23 10.06 -2.58
C PHE A 40 -17.09 8.54 -2.67
N CYS A 41 -17.59 7.83 -1.65
CA CYS A 41 -17.50 6.38 -1.60
C CYS A 41 -18.48 5.70 -2.58
N PRO A 42 -18.16 4.50 -3.09
CA PRO A 42 -19.05 3.76 -3.97
C PRO A 42 -20.38 3.41 -3.28
N THR A 43 -21.48 3.65 -3.98
CA THR A 43 -22.85 3.34 -3.52
C THR A 43 -23.49 2.16 -4.25
N ARG A 44 -22.84 1.66 -5.30
CA ARG A 44 -23.27 0.50 -6.09
C ARG A 44 -22.39 -0.71 -5.76
N ALA A 45 -22.91 -1.90 -6.02
CA ALA A 45 -22.14 -3.13 -5.92
C ALA A 45 -21.13 -3.23 -7.09
N TYR A 46 -19.90 -3.63 -6.76
CA TYR A 46 -18.83 -3.98 -7.68
C TYR A 46 -18.36 -5.41 -7.37
N PRO A 47 -19.03 -6.42 -7.95
CA PRO A 47 -18.82 -7.79 -7.51
C PRO A 47 -17.39 -8.29 -7.66
N GLY A 48 -16.88 -8.95 -6.61
CA GLY A 48 -15.54 -9.52 -6.56
C GLY A 48 -14.38 -8.53 -6.44
N LEU A 49 -14.64 -7.22 -6.46
CA LEU A 49 -13.63 -6.19 -6.21
C LEU A 49 -13.39 -6.04 -4.71
N TRP A 50 -12.15 -6.18 -4.28
CA TRP A 50 -11.77 -6.00 -2.89
C TRP A 50 -11.45 -4.54 -2.58
N GLU A 51 -11.75 -4.12 -1.36
CA GLU A 51 -11.23 -2.89 -0.75
C GLU A 51 -10.28 -3.29 0.38
N LEU A 52 -9.07 -2.75 0.37
CA LEU A 52 -8.18 -2.73 1.54
C LEU A 52 -8.32 -1.36 2.21
N PRO A 53 -9.19 -1.25 3.22
CA PRO A 53 -9.51 0.02 3.81
C PRO A 53 -8.30 0.67 4.47
N LEU A 54 -8.20 1.98 4.30
CA LEU A 54 -7.21 2.82 4.96
C LEU A 54 -7.69 3.17 6.38
N ASN A 55 -7.34 2.30 7.33
CA ASN A 55 -7.61 2.54 8.75
C ASN A 55 -6.73 3.66 9.29
N GLN A 56 -7.34 4.75 9.76
CA GLN A 56 -6.60 5.89 10.31
C GLN A 56 -5.70 5.50 11.49
N LEU A 57 -4.50 6.06 11.54
CA LEU A 57 -3.55 5.95 12.64
C LEU A 57 -3.85 7.00 13.71
N LEU A 58 -3.68 6.63 14.98
CA LEU A 58 -3.68 7.58 16.11
C LEU A 58 -2.29 8.14 16.31
N ALA A 59 -2.15 9.46 16.31
CA ALA A 59 -0.92 10.19 16.62
C ALA A 59 -1.20 11.25 17.70
N GLY A 60 -1.04 10.86 18.97
CA GLY A 60 -1.41 11.72 20.11
C GLY A 60 -2.92 11.93 20.17
N GLN A 61 -3.38 13.17 19.98
CA GLN A 61 -4.80 13.54 19.93
C GLN A 61 -5.35 13.64 18.50
N TYR A 62 -4.50 13.42 17.49
CA TYR A 62 -4.87 13.56 16.08
C TYR A 62 -4.96 12.19 15.42
N THR A 63 -5.74 12.11 14.35
CA THR A 63 -5.77 10.94 13.46
C THR A 63 -5.20 11.31 12.11
N CYS A 64 -4.51 10.37 11.48
CA CYS A 64 -3.86 10.57 10.18
C CYS A 64 -4.01 9.29 9.33
N THR A 65 -4.15 9.46 8.02
CA THR A 65 -4.37 8.34 7.08
C THR A 65 -3.06 7.72 6.62
N ARG A 66 -2.02 8.54 6.53
CA ARG A 66 -0.65 8.17 6.18
C ARG A 66 0.32 8.69 7.23
N MET A 67 1.41 8.00 7.49
CA MET A 67 2.33 8.40 8.57
C MET A 67 2.97 9.77 8.32
N ASP A 68 3.21 10.10 7.05
CA ASP A 68 3.77 11.38 6.62
C ASP A 68 2.74 12.52 6.60
N SER A 69 1.46 12.22 6.83
CA SER A 69 0.38 13.21 7.02
C SER A 69 0.06 13.48 8.50
N CYS A 70 0.66 12.74 9.43
CA CYS A 70 0.57 13.04 10.85
C CYS A 70 1.30 14.37 11.16
N PRO A 71 0.99 15.04 12.29
CA PRO A 71 1.58 16.34 12.64
C PRO A 71 3.11 16.38 12.48
N SER A 72 3.63 17.50 11.98
CA SER A 72 5.07 17.74 11.80
C SER A 72 5.80 17.90 13.15
N ASP A 73 7.13 17.75 13.13
CA ASP A 73 8.06 17.92 14.26
C ASP A 73 8.06 16.82 15.34
N LEU A 74 7.60 15.62 14.97
CA LEU A 74 7.76 14.44 15.83
C LEU A 74 9.24 14.03 15.91
N SER A 75 9.69 13.61 17.10
CA SER A 75 10.97 12.95 17.31
C SER A 75 10.90 11.46 16.88
N GLY A 76 12.05 10.83 16.63
CA GLY A 76 12.10 9.39 16.31
C GLY A 76 11.48 8.51 17.41
N GLU A 77 11.60 8.91 18.68
CA GLU A 77 10.93 8.19 19.78
C GLU A 77 9.41 8.27 19.69
N GLU A 78 8.86 9.44 19.35
CA GLU A 78 7.43 9.62 19.16
C GLU A 78 6.91 8.83 17.96
N ILE A 79 7.66 8.81 16.86
CA ILE A 79 7.37 7.95 15.70
C ILE A 79 7.30 6.49 16.11
N TYR A 80 8.30 5.97 16.85
CA TYR A 80 8.28 4.60 17.34
C TYR A 80 7.06 4.34 18.25
N LYS A 81 6.75 5.26 19.17
CA LYS A 81 5.58 5.16 20.06
C LYS A 81 4.28 5.12 19.26
N ILE A 82 4.14 5.93 18.22
CA ILE A 82 2.95 5.96 17.34
C ILE A 82 2.82 4.65 16.55
N LEU A 83 3.92 4.14 15.98
CA LEU A 83 3.92 2.86 15.26
C LEU A 83 3.50 1.72 16.19
N MET A 84 4.09 1.65 17.38
CA MET A 84 3.78 0.62 18.37
C MET A 84 2.36 0.74 18.95
N LEU A 85 1.87 1.97 19.15
CA LEU A 85 0.49 2.24 19.58
C LEU A 85 -0.51 1.66 18.59
N ASN A 86 -0.35 1.99 17.30
CA ASN A 86 -1.24 1.52 16.26
C ASN A 86 -1.09 0.01 16.00
N PHE A 87 0.12 -0.53 16.09
CA PHE A 87 0.34 -1.98 16.07
C PHE A 87 -0.45 -2.67 17.19
N LYS A 88 -0.33 -2.20 18.45
CA LYS A 88 -1.06 -2.78 19.58
C LYS A 88 -2.56 -2.67 19.41
N ARG A 89 -3.08 -1.56 18.87
CA ARG A 89 -4.51 -1.40 18.58
C ARG A 89 -5.02 -2.53 17.67
N HIS A 90 -4.30 -2.85 16.61
CA HIS A 90 -4.68 -3.95 15.71
C HIS A 90 -4.43 -5.32 16.38
N TYR A 91 -3.24 -5.52 16.93
CA TYR A 91 -2.76 -6.80 17.45
C TYR A 91 -3.56 -7.32 18.66
N LEU A 92 -3.99 -6.41 19.56
CA LEU A 92 -4.73 -6.74 20.78
C LEU A 92 -6.26 -6.72 20.61
N SER A 93 -6.76 -6.31 19.44
CA SER A 93 -8.20 -6.32 19.13
C SER A 93 -8.55 -7.47 18.17
N ASN A 94 -9.00 -7.16 16.96
CA ASN A 94 -9.45 -8.11 15.96
C ASN A 94 -8.37 -8.52 14.94
N ARG A 95 -7.13 -8.05 15.09
CA ARG A 95 -5.99 -8.33 14.21
C ARG A 95 -6.20 -7.96 12.74
N ALA A 96 -7.07 -6.98 12.45
CA ALA A 96 -7.19 -6.42 11.11
C ALA A 96 -5.81 -5.96 10.58
N PRO A 97 -5.51 -6.12 9.28
CA PRO A 97 -4.24 -5.72 8.71
C PRO A 97 -3.89 -4.26 9.05
N LEU A 98 -2.68 -4.03 9.58
CA LEU A 98 -2.16 -2.68 9.80
C LEU A 98 -1.51 -2.17 8.51
N GLY A 99 -2.17 -1.21 7.86
CA GLY A 99 -1.61 -0.50 6.71
C GLY A 99 -0.63 0.59 7.14
N LEU A 100 0.62 0.52 6.69
CA LEU A 100 1.64 1.56 6.88
C LEU A 100 1.89 2.26 5.56
N HIS A 101 1.15 3.33 5.30
CA HIS A 101 1.19 4.10 4.05
C HIS A 101 2.10 5.32 4.20
N LEU A 102 3.16 5.40 3.39
CA LEU A 102 4.27 6.36 3.53
C LEU A 102 4.79 6.78 2.15
N HIS A 103 5.35 8.00 2.04
CA HIS A 103 6.18 8.39 0.89
C HIS A 103 7.67 8.12 1.17
N ALA A 104 8.43 7.80 0.12
CA ALA A 104 9.88 7.55 0.24
C ALA A 104 10.66 8.76 0.81
N SER A 105 10.20 9.98 0.56
CA SER A 105 10.80 11.20 1.12
C SER A 105 10.76 11.24 2.65
N TRP A 106 9.79 10.58 3.29
CA TRP A 106 9.67 10.53 4.75
C TRP A 106 10.89 9.85 5.40
N PHE A 107 11.50 8.88 4.72
CA PHE A 107 12.70 8.18 5.18
C PHE A 107 13.99 8.98 5.00
N GLN A 108 13.96 10.16 4.38
CA GLN A 108 15.12 11.05 4.31
C GLN A 108 15.52 11.57 5.71
N ASN A 109 14.61 11.55 6.68
CA ASN A 109 14.92 11.81 8.08
C ASN A 109 15.54 10.55 8.73
N PRO A 110 16.84 10.58 9.11
CA PRO A 110 17.51 9.40 9.68
C PRO A 110 16.89 8.91 11.00
N SER A 111 16.32 9.82 11.79
CA SER A 111 15.64 9.48 13.05
C SER A 111 14.37 8.65 12.78
N TYR A 112 13.63 8.98 11.72
CA TYR A 112 12.41 8.28 11.33
C TYR A 112 12.74 6.91 10.74
N PHE A 113 13.77 6.84 9.90
CA PHE A 113 14.27 5.58 9.36
C PHE A 113 14.72 4.63 10.48
N TYR A 114 15.48 5.13 11.46
CA TYR A 114 15.88 4.34 12.63
C TYR A 114 14.67 3.85 13.44
N ALA A 115 13.73 4.75 13.76
CA ALA A 115 12.52 4.42 14.52
C ALA A 115 11.67 3.34 13.81
N PHE A 116 11.50 3.46 12.49
CA PHE A 116 10.77 2.48 11.70
C PHE A 116 11.47 1.13 11.66
N THR A 117 12.80 1.12 11.47
CA THR A 117 13.60 -0.12 11.48
C THR A 117 13.52 -0.81 12.83
N LYS A 118 13.67 -0.05 13.93
CA LYS A 118 13.51 -0.56 15.29
C LYS A 118 12.11 -1.14 15.53
N PHE A 119 11.07 -0.48 15.04
CA PHE A 119 9.70 -1.00 15.11
C PHE A 119 9.58 -2.35 14.40
N MET A 120 10.09 -2.47 13.17
CA MET A 120 10.09 -3.73 12.43
C MET A 120 10.82 -4.84 13.20
N ASP A 121 12.03 -4.57 13.69
CA ASP A 121 12.82 -5.54 14.46
C ASP A 121 12.09 -6.03 15.72
N ASP A 122 11.43 -5.12 16.44
CA ASP A 122 10.73 -5.45 17.68
C ASP A 122 9.46 -6.28 17.42
N VAL A 123 8.68 -5.97 16.37
CA VAL A 123 7.46 -6.74 16.05
C VAL A 123 7.75 -8.06 15.34
N LEU A 124 8.83 -8.16 14.56
CA LEU A 124 9.26 -9.40 13.91
C LEU A 124 9.83 -10.44 14.88
N ARG A 125 10.07 -10.07 16.15
CA ARG A 125 10.35 -11.04 17.22
C ARG A 125 9.11 -11.85 17.62
N LEU A 126 7.92 -11.38 17.29
CA LEU A 126 6.66 -12.10 17.51
C LEU A 126 6.48 -13.11 16.37
N SER A 127 6.28 -14.38 16.71
CA SER A 127 6.16 -15.46 15.72
C SER A 127 4.86 -15.44 14.92
N ASP A 128 3.92 -14.59 15.29
CA ASP A 128 2.59 -14.45 14.67
C ASP A 128 2.40 -13.11 13.94
N VAL A 129 3.48 -12.42 13.60
CA VAL A 129 3.48 -11.16 12.83
C VAL A 129 4.21 -11.34 11.49
N TYR A 130 3.56 -10.91 10.41
CA TYR A 130 4.08 -11.04 9.04
C TYR A 130 3.98 -9.70 8.30
N PHE A 131 5.06 -9.31 7.62
CA PHE A 131 5.04 -8.23 6.63
C PHE A 131 4.74 -8.84 5.26
N VAL A 132 3.60 -8.46 4.68
CA VAL A 132 3.10 -9.02 3.43
C VAL A 132 2.64 -7.91 2.49
N THR A 133 2.56 -8.22 1.21
CA THR A 133 1.97 -7.32 0.20
C THR A 133 0.45 -7.24 0.34
N SER A 134 -0.17 -6.16 -0.16
CA SER A 134 -1.63 -6.04 -0.27
C SER A 134 -2.27 -7.24 -0.99
N TYR A 135 -1.63 -7.74 -2.05
CA TYR A 135 -2.09 -8.94 -2.76
C TYR A 135 -2.10 -10.18 -1.85
N GLN A 136 -1.05 -10.39 -1.07
CA GLN A 136 -0.96 -11.52 -0.13
C GLN A 136 -2.00 -11.44 1.00
N VAL A 137 -2.38 -10.23 1.43
CA VAL A 137 -3.52 -10.04 2.34
C VAL A 137 -4.81 -10.53 1.68
N ILE A 138 -5.07 -10.14 0.43
CA ILE A 138 -6.26 -10.59 -0.31
C ILE A 138 -6.27 -12.11 -0.50
N GLU A 139 -5.14 -12.72 -0.82
CA GLU A 139 -5.05 -14.18 -0.94
C GLU A 139 -5.36 -14.90 0.39
N TRP A 140 -4.91 -14.34 1.51
CA TRP A 140 -5.28 -14.85 2.84
C TRP A 140 -6.77 -14.62 3.14
N MET A 141 -7.34 -13.47 2.77
CA MET A 141 -8.78 -13.20 2.94
C MET A 141 -9.66 -14.16 2.13
N ARG A 142 -9.22 -14.54 0.93
CA ARG A 142 -9.89 -15.54 0.09
C ARG A 142 -9.83 -16.94 0.68
N LYS A 143 -8.75 -17.26 1.40
CA LYS A 143 -8.55 -18.56 2.07
C LYS A 143 -7.88 -18.38 3.44
N PRO A 144 -8.65 -18.02 4.48
CA PRO A 144 -8.10 -17.79 5.80
C PRO A 144 -7.35 -19.03 6.29
N THR A 145 -6.08 -18.83 6.63
CA THR A 145 -5.17 -19.90 7.04
C THR A 145 -4.69 -19.61 8.45
N SER A 146 -4.81 -20.60 9.35
CA SER A 146 -4.37 -20.48 10.75
C SER A 146 -2.85 -20.35 10.85
N LEU A 147 -2.36 -19.79 11.95
CA LEU A 147 -0.92 -19.68 12.23
C LEU A 147 -0.20 -21.04 12.19
N SER A 148 -0.85 -22.12 12.62
CA SER A 148 -0.28 -23.47 12.56
C SER A 148 -0.02 -23.99 11.13
N ALA A 149 -0.71 -23.44 10.12
CA ALA A 149 -0.58 -23.85 8.73
C ALA A 149 0.05 -22.76 7.84
N ILE A 150 0.30 -21.57 8.39
CA ILE A 150 0.70 -20.39 7.62
C ILE A 150 2.07 -20.55 6.96
N GLU A 151 2.96 -21.31 7.59
CA GLU A 151 4.28 -21.65 7.02
C GLU A 151 4.20 -22.47 5.73
N THR A 152 3.06 -23.13 5.48
CA THR A 152 2.82 -23.89 4.23
C THR A 152 1.83 -23.19 3.30
N PHE A 153 1.39 -21.98 3.66
CA PHE A 153 0.44 -21.21 2.87
C PHE A 153 1.10 -20.72 1.58
N LYS A 154 0.79 -21.41 0.47
CA LYS A 154 1.42 -21.20 -0.85
C LYS A 154 1.51 -19.73 -1.28
N PRO A 155 0.46 -18.88 -1.14
CA PRO A 155 0.55 -17.48 -1.56
C PRO A 155 1.57 -16.64 -0.80
N TRP A 156 1.96 -17.04 0.41
CA TRP A 156 2.96 -16.34 1.21
C TRP A 156 4.37 -16.94 1.07
N GLN A 157 4.52 -18.02 0.31
CA GLN A 157 5.82 -18.63 0.07
C GLN A 157 6.66 -17.77 -0.89
N CYS A 158 7.90 -17.48 -0.50
CA CYS A 158 8.90 -16.80 -1.33
C CYS A 158 9.55 -17.76 -2.33
N ASN A 159 8.76 -18.55 -3.04
CA ASN A 159 9.26 -19.47 -4.05
C ASN A 159 9.90 -18.69 -5.21
N LEU A 160 11.00 -19.21 -5.76
CA LEU A 160 11.64 -18.64 -6.94
C LEU A 160 10.66 -18.62 -8.10
N ARG A 161 10.17 -17.42 -8.44
CA ARG A 161 9.34 -17.19 -9.62
C ARG A 161 10.23 -17.32 -10.86
N LYS A 162 9.79 -18.12 -11.84
CA LYS A 162 10.37 -18.09 -13.18
C LYS A 162 9.85 -16.84 -13.89
N PHE A 163 10.70 -15.83 -13.99
CA PHE A 163 10.40 -14.60 -14.72
C PHE A 163 10.47 -14.86 -16.22
N HIS A 164 9.55 -14.26 -16.97
CA HIS A 164 9.69 -14.15 -18.41
C HIS A 164 10.81 -13.16 -18.76
N SER A 165 11.38 -13.27 -19.97
CA SER A 165 12.48 -12.39 -20.40
C SER A 165 12.14 -10.90 -20.31
N PHE A 166 10.90 -10.52 -20.60
CA PHE A 166 10.43 -9.12 -20.52
C PHE A 166 10.20 -8.63 -19.07
N GLU A 167 10.18 -9.53 -18.08
CA GLU A 167 10.06 -9.18 -16.67
C GLU A 167 11.44 -8.99 -16.01
N LEU A 168 12.51 -9.41 -16.68
CA LEU A 168 13.87 -9.24 -16.19
C LEU A 168 14.32 -7.81 -16.45
N ALA A 169 14.79 -7.15 -15.39
CA ALA A 169 15.47 -5.88 -15.54
C ALA A 169 16.79 -6.06 -16.31
N CYS A 170 17.07 -5.12 -17.20
CA CYS A 170 18.35 -4.98 -17.89
C CYS A 170 19.43 -4.43 -16.95
N ASP A 171 20.69 -4.75 -17.24
CA ASP A 171 21.83 -4.24 -16.45
C ASP A 171 22.05 -2.73 -16.66
N LEU A 172 21.84 -2.25 -17.89
CA LEU A 172 22.01 -0.83 -18.24
C LEU A 172 20.70 -0.29 -18.87
N PRO A 173 19.96 0.57 -18.15
CA PRO A 173 18.75 1.17 -18.70
C PRO A 173 19.06 2.23 -19.76
N THR A 174 18.24 2.27 -20.80
CA THR A 174 18.24 3.32 -21.81
C THR A 174 17.66 4.61 -21.20
N SER A 175 18.33 5.74 -21.43
CA SER A 175 17.87 7.07 -20.99
C SER A 175 17.24 7.82 -22.16
N CYS A 176 15.91 7.93 -22.16
CA CYS A 176 15.14 8.52 -23.24
C CYS A 176 14.78 9.97 -22.93
N LYS A 177 15.32 10.93 -23.69
CA LYS A 177 14.89 12.34 -23.64
C LYS A 177 13.71 12.54 -24.59
N LEU A 178 12.50 12.54 -24.04
CA LEU A 178 11.26 12.47 -24.79
C LEU A 178 10.51 13.82 -24.78
N PRO A 179 9.99 14.30 -25.92
CA PRO A 179 9.13 15.47 -25.94
C PRO A 179 7.76 15.15 -25.31
N SER A 180 7.20 16.11 -24.56
CA SER A 180 5.84 16.05 -24.04
C SER A 180 5.04 17.26 -24.55
N LYS A 181 4.06 17.00 -25.43
CA LYS A 181 3.14 18.04 -25.92
C LYS A 181 2.33 18.67 -24.78
N VAL A 182 1.91 17.86 -23.82
CA VAL A 182 1.09 18.30 -22.67
C VAL A 182 1.89 19.19 -21.71
N LEU A 183 3.11 18.78 -21.38
CA LEU A 183 3.97 19.51 -20.45
C LEU A 183 4.80 20.60 -21.14
N LYS A 184 4.68 20.74 -22.47
CA LYS A 184 5.44 21.69 -23.32
C LYS A 184 6.95 21.69 -23.01
N SER A 185 7.48 20.52 -22.68
CA SER A 185 8.85 20.33 -22.20
C SER A 185 9.35 18.92 -22.51
N TYR A 186 10.63 18.67 -22.28
CA TYR A 186 11.21 17.34 -22.38
C TYR A 186 11.19 16.64 -21.03
N ARG A 187 10.96 15.33 -21.04
CA ARG A 187 11.04 14.45 -19.86
C ARG A 187 11.99 13.30 -20.12
N TYR A 188 12.63 12.84 -19.06
CA TYR A 188 13.49 11.68 -19.10
C TYR A 188 12.71 10.45 -18.64
N LEU A 189 12.81 9.37 -19.41
CA LEU A 189 12.27 8.07 -19.07
C LEU A 189 13.41 7.05 -19.14
N HIS A 190 13.62 6.33 -18.03
CA HIS A 190 14.59 5.25 -17.95
C HIS A 190 13.87 3.92 -18.15
N THR A 191 14.30 3.13 -19.12
CA THR A 191 13.63 1.87 -19.49
C THR A 191 14.63 0.85 -20.02
N CYS A 192 14.29 -0.43 -19.89
CA CYS A 192 15.01 -1.54 -20.53
C CYS A 192 14.56 -1.82 -21.97
N PHE A 193 13.51 -1.13 -22.42
CA PHE A 193 12.98 -1.24 -23.76
C PHE A 193 13.52 -0.12 -24.67
N GLU A 194 13.14 -0.16 -25.94
CA GLU A 194 13.41 0.93 -26.87
C GLU A 194 12.70 2.21 -26.42
N CYS A 195 13.30 3.36 -26.74
CA CYS A 195 12.68 4.64 -26.44
C CYS A 195 11.39 4.84 -27.27
N PRO A 196 10.27 5.22 -26.64
CA PRO A 196 9.10 5.66 -27.38
C PRO A 196 9.39 6.97 -28.13
N LYS A 197 8.49 7.39 -29.03
CA LYS A 197 8.65 8.64 -29.79
C LYS A 197 8.34 9.87 -28.95
N GLU A 198 7.32 9.76 -28.10
CA GLU A 198 6.85 10.81 -27.21
C GLU A 198 6.81 10.33 -25.77
N TYR A 199 6.78 11.27 -24.83
CA TYR A 199 6.67 10.93 -23.42
C TYR A 199 5.27 10.34 -23.14
N PRO A 200 5.18 9.09 -22.61
CA PRO A 200 3.89 8.46 -22.31
C PRO A 200 3.00 9.34 -21.43
N TRP A 201 1.73 9.46 -21.80
CA TRP A 201 0.77 10.28 -21.08
C TRP A 201 -0.66 9.74 -21.26
N LEU A 202 -1.63 10.35 -20.57
CA LEU A 202 -3.05 10.08 -20.79
C LEU A 202 -3.40 10.20 -22.28
N ARG A 203 -4.01 9.15 -22.84
CA ARG A 203 -4.38 8.97 -24.26
C ARG A 203 -3.20 8.73 -25.22
N ASN A 204 -1.98 8.61 -24.72
CA ASN A 204 -0.81 8.14 -25.47
C ASN A 204 0.08 7.33 -24.52
N GLU A 205 -0.50 6.29 -23.93
CA GLU A 205 0.08 5.53 -22.81
C GLU A 205 1.36 4.79 -23.20
N PHE A 206 1.57 4.59 -24.50
CA PHE A 206 2.75 3.92 -25.06
C PHE A 206 3.73 4.88 -25.76
N GLY A 207 3.40 6.18 -25.85
CA GLY A 207 4.26 7.18 -26.49
C GLY A 207 4.53 6.92 -27.98
N MET A 208 3.54 6.37 -28.70
CA MET A 208 3.70 5.94 -30.10
C MET A 208 3.32 7.00 -31.15
N GLU A 209 2.50 7.98 -30.74
CA GLU A 209 2.12 9.13 -31.56
C GLU A 209 3.25 10.15 -31.76
#